data_AF-A0A8T7DA64-F1
#
_entry.id   AF-A0A8T7DA64-F1
#
_cell.length_a   1.000
_cell.length_b   1.000
_cell.length_c   1.000
_cell.angle_alpha   90.00
_cell.angle_beta   90.00
_cell.angle_gamma   90.00
#
_symmetry.space_group_name_H-M   'P 1'
#
loop_
_entity.id
_entity.type
_entity.pdbx_description
1 polymer ?
#
loop_
_entity_poly.entity_id
_entity_poly.type
_entity_poly.pdbx_seq_one_letter_code
_entity_poly.pdbx_strand_id
1 'polypeptide(L)' 'MLRMLPRRFGPLSDEITERVYGADRNTIEVWADRVLDAKSLDDVFTEQ' A
#
# COMPACT_ATOMS: atom_id res chain seq x y z
N MET A 1 5.71 4.99 2.04
CA MET A 1 4.40 4.32 2.15
C MET A 1 4.23 3.44 3.41
N LEU A 2 5.12 2.48 3.70
CA LEU A 2 5.02 1.52 4.84
C LEU A 2 4.69 2.11 6.22
N ARG A 3 4.98 3.40 6.48
CA ARG A 3 4.62 4.09 7.74
C ARG A 3 3.20 4.65 7.78
N MET A 4 2.56 4.85 6.61
CA MET A 4 1.21 5.40 6.45
C MET A 4 0.15 4.30 6.42
N LEU A 5 0.44 3.21 5.69
CA LEU A 5 -0.41 2.02 5.62
C LEU A 5 -0.94 1.58 7.00
N PRO A 6 -0.10 1.31 8.04
CA PRO A 6 -0.60 0.86 9.33
C PRO A 6 -1.26 1.95 10.17
N ARG A 7 -1.09 3.23 9.80
CA ARG A 7 -1.79 4.36 10.44
C ARG A 7 -3.19 4.58 9.88
N ARG A 8 -3.44 4.18 8.62
CA ARG A 8 -4.70 4.39 7.90
C ARG A 8 -5.58 3.15 7.91
N PHE A 9 -4.98 1.95 7.85
CA PHE A 9 -5.69 0.68 7.71
C PHE A 9 -5.48 -0.31 8.88
N GLY A 10 -4.67 0.05 9.88
CA GLY A 10 -4.35 -0.83 11.01
C GLY A 10 -3.20 -1.81 10.71
N PRO A 11 -2.91 -2.77 11.62
CA PRO A 11 -1.75 -3.65 11.50
C PRO A 11 -1.74 -4.39 10.15
N LEU A 12 -0.61 -4.33 9.44
CA LEU A 12 -0.44 -5.03 8.18
C LEU A 12 -0.03 -6.48 8.44
N SER A 13 -0.62 -7.40 7.68
CA SER A 13 -0.14 -8.77 7.57
C SER A 13 1.21 -8.83 6.86
N ASP A 14 1.95 -9.92 7.10
CA ASP A 14 3.25 -10.18 6.45
C ASP A 14 3.13 -10.18 4.92
N GLU A 15 2.06 -10.76 4.35
CA GLU A 15 1.78 -10.76 2.90
C GLU A 15 1.77 -9.34 2.29
N ILE A 16 1.14 -8.37 2.97
CA ILE A 16 1.10 -6.97 2.52
C ILE A 16 2.49 -6.34 2.62
N THR A 17 3.26 -6.73 3.63
CA THR A 17 4.63 -6.26 3.82
C THR A 17 5.55 -6.81 2.72
N GLU A 18 5.50 -8.11 2.43
CA GLU A 18 6.22 -8.77 1.34
C GLU A 18 5.85 -8.17 -0.02
N ARG A 19 4.55 -7.97 -0.29
CA ARG A 19 4.07 -7.32 -1.52
C ARG A 19 4.63 -5.91 -1.70
N VAL A 20 4.81 -5.16 -0.62
CA VAL A 20 5.44 -3.83 -0.63
C VAL A 20 6.96 -3.86 -0.68
N TYR A 21 7.62 -4.95 -0.27
CA TYR A 21 9.06 -5.13 -0.49
C TYR A 21 9.41 -5.65 -1.90
N GLY A 22 8.51 -6.42 -2.52
CA GLY A 22 8.68 -6.95 -3.88
C GLY A 22 8.27 -5.99 -5.00
N ALA A 23 7.55 -4.90 -4.69
CA ALA A 23 7.05 -3.96 -5.69
C ALA A 23 8.12 -2.95 -6.15
N ASP A 24 8.16 -2.69 -7.46
CA ASP A 24 9.00 -1.66 -8.07
C ASP A 24 8.70 -0.26 -7.55
N ARG A 25 9.72 0.63 -7.60
CA ARG A 25 9.62 2.03 -7.16
C ARG A 25 8.40 2.76 -7.75
N ASN A 26 8.11 2.57 -9.04
CA ASN A 26 6.97 3.20 -9.70
C ASN A 26 5.64 2.77 -9.09
N THR A 27 5.50 1.47 -8.79
CA THR A 27 4.33 0.89 -8.12
C THR A 27 4.18 1.41 -6.69
N ILE A 28 5.28 1.52 -5.94
CA ILE A 28 5.31 2.15 -4.61
C ILE A 28 4.84 3.60 -4.65
N GLU A 29 5.22 4.38 -5.67
CA GLU A 29 4.82 5.78 -5.82
C GLU A 29 3.33 5.91 -6.16
N VAL A 30 2.80 5.08 -7.07
CA VAL A 30 1.34 5.00 -7.37
C VAL A 30 0.55 4.62 -6.12
N TRP A 31 0.99 3.59 -5.39
CA TRP A 31 0.31 3.18 -4.16
C TRP A 31 0.40 4.23 -3.06
N ALA A 32 1.50 4.99 -2.98
CA ALA A 32 1.67 6.08 -2.01
C ALA A 32 0.76 7.29 -2.28
N ASP A 33 0.36 7.51 -3.54
CA ASP A 33 -0.64 8.52 -3.91
C ASP A 33 -2.07 8.02 -3.61
N ARG A 34 -2.41 6.79 -4.01
CA ARG A 34 -3.69 6.13 -3.63
C ARG A 34 -3.86 6.07 -2.10
N VAL A 35 -2.74 5.85 -1.40
CA VAL A 35 -2.29 6.50 -0.14
C VAL A 35 -3.22 7.48 0.57
N LEU A 36 -3.67 8.48 -0.19
CA LEU A 36 -4.36 9.69 0.27
C LEU A 36 -5.89 9.60 0.11
N ASP A 37 -6.39 8.88 -0.89
CA ASP A 37 -7.84 8.79 -1.20
C ASP A 37 -8.48 7.44 -0.82
N ALA A 38 -7.74 6.34 -1.00
CA ALA A 38 -8.21 4.96 -0.83
C ALA A 38 -8.96 4.68 0.49
N LYS A 39 -10.05 3.92 0.39
CA LYS A 39 -10.93 3.54 1.49
C LYS A 39 -10.55 2.19 2.12
N SER A 40 -9.78 1.37 1.42
CA SER A 40 -9.26 0.09 1.91
C SER A 40 -7.90 -0.22 1.31
N LEU A 41 -7.21 -1.24 1.84
CA LEU A 41 -5.94 -1.72 1.26
C LEU A 41 -6.12 -2.20 -0.20
N ASP A 42 -7.31 -2.70 -0.55
CA ASP A 42 -7.62 -3.18 -1.89
C ASP A 42 -7.59 -2.06 -2.95
N ASP A 43 -8.22 -0.91 -2.67
CA ASP A 43 -8.11 0.33 -3.49
C ASP A 43 -6.64 0.74 -3.73
N VAL A 44 -5.79 0.58 -2.71
CA VAL A 44 -4.37 0.94 -2.78
C VAL A 44 -3.64 0.00 -3.74
N PHE A 45 -3.80 -1.32 -3.53
CA PHE A 45 -3.11 -2.39 -4.24
C PHE A 45 -3.85 -2.89 -5.50
N THR A 46 -4.80 -2.11 -6.01
CA THR A 46 -5.51 -2.38 -7.28
C THR A 46 -4.52 -2.33 -8.45
N GLU A 47 -4.12 -3.48 -8.97
CA GLU A 47 -3.39 -3.57 -10.24
C GLU A 47 -4.38 -3.19 -11.37
N GLN A 48 -3.94 -2.42 -12.38
CA GLN A 48 -4.76 -2.06 -13.55
C GLN A 48 -4.49 -3.00 -14.72
#